data_AF-A0A6B2Z637-F1
#
_entry.id   AF-A0A6B2Z637-F1
#
_cell.length_a   1.000
_cell.length_b   1.000
_cell.length_c   1.000
_cell.angle_alpha   90.00
_cell.angle_beta   90.00
_cell.angle_gamma   90.00
#
_symmetry.space_group_name_H-M   'P 1'
#
loop_
_entity.id
_entity.type
_entity.pdbx_description
1 polymer ?
#
loop_
_entity_poly.entity_id
_entity_poly.type
_entity_poly.pdbx_seq_one_letter_code
_entity_poly.pdbx_strand_id
1 'polypeptide(L)'
;RRRRTREARGPLRDALVAFQRCSARAWAERAAGELRAAGEPVAARREAAGEPLAALTPQQQRIARCVAEGATNREVALRLSLSPRTVDHHLRNVFAALGIRSRTELARLLSP
;
A
#
# COMPACT_ATOMS: atom_id res chain seq x y z
N ARG A 1 -17.71 -4.20 19.12
CA ARG A 1 -17.71 -3.53 17.78
C ARG A 1 -16.38 -3.63 17.03
N ARG A 2 -15.21 -3.33 17.63
CA ARG A 2 -13.88 -3.31 16.93
C ARG A 2 -13.39 -4.63 16.30
N ARG A 3 -13.85 -5.82 16.74
CA ARG A 3 -13.44 -7.12 16.16
C ARG A 3 -13.99 -7.36 14.74
N ARG A 4 -15.29 -7.09 14.53
CA ARG A 4 -15.96 -7.22 13.22
C ARG A 4 -15.31 -6.34 12.13
N THR A 5 -14.79 -5.18 12.54
CA THR A 5 -14.09 -4.23 11.66
C THR A 5 -12.74 -4.76 11.14
N ARG A 6 -12.02 -5.56 11.93
CA ARG A 6 -10.77 -6.21 11.47
C ARG A 6 -11.06 -7.41 10.56
N GLU A 7 -12.10 -8.18 10.86
CA GLU A 7 -12.52 -9.34 10.08
C GLU A 7 -12.96 -8.96 8.66
N ALA A 8 -13.65 -7.81 8.51
CA ALA A 8 -14.09 -7.30 7.21
C ALA A 8 -12.94 -6.92 6.26
N ARG A 9 -11.72 -6.71 6.76
CA ARG A 9 -10.57 -6.26 5.94
C ARG A 9 -10.17 -7.27 4.88
N GLY A 10 -10.21 -8.57 5.17
CA GLY A 10 -9.89 -9.63 4.21
C GLY A 10 -10.83 -9.58 3.00
N PRO A 11 -12.15 -9.75 3.20
CA PRO A 11 -13.14 -9.68 2.12
C PRO A 11 -13.12 -8.36 1.35
N LEU A 12 -12.92 -7.22 2.04
CA LEU A 12 -12.87 -5.92 1.37
C LEU A 12 -11.60 -5.73 0.51
N ARG A 13 -10.46 -6.32 0.91
CA ARG A 13 -9.25 -6.37 0.06
C ARG A 13 -9.48 -7.20 -1.19
N ASP A 14 -10.07 -8.38 -1.04
CA ASP A 14 -10.30 -9.29 -2.17
C ASP A 14 -11.27 -8.65 -3.19
N ALA A 15 -12.32 -7.99 -2.69
CA ALA A 15 -13.24 -7.22 -3.50
C ALA A 15 -12.53 -6.06 -4.24
N LEU A 16 -11.68 -5.29 -3.54
CA LEU A 16 -10.92 -4.20 -4.16
C LEU A 16 -10.03 -4.69 -5.31
N VAL A 17 -9.32 -5.80 -5.12
CA VAL A 17 -8.46 -6.41 -6.16
C VAL A 17 -9.27 -6.88 -7.36
N ALA A 18 -10.41 -7.53 -7.12
CA ALA A 18 -11.30 -7.97 -8.19
C ALA A 18 -11.86 -6.79 -9.00
N PHE A 19 -12.32 -5.73 -8.34
CA PHE A 19 -12.86 -4.55 -9.01
C PHE A 19 -11.81 -3.78 -9.81
N GLN A 20 -10.57 -3.72 -9.32
CA GLN A 20 -9.45 -3.14 -10.07
C GLN A 20 -9.14 -3.93 -11.35
N ARG A 21 -9.19 -5.27 -11.31
CA ARG A 21 -8.95 -6.12 -12.49
C ARG A 21 -10.03 -5.99 -13.56
N CYS A 22 -11.27 -5.73 -13.15
CA CYS A 22 -12.40 -5.57 -14.07
C CYS A 22 -12.65 -4.11 -14.48
N SER A 23 -11.75 -3.17 -14.15
CA SER A 23 -11.92 -1.73 -14.38
C SER A 23 -13.22 -1.15 -13.80
N ALA A 24 -13.78 -1.80 -12.77
CA ALA A 24 -15.03 -1.41 -12.12
C ALA A 24 -14.78 -0.28 -11.11
N ARG A 25 -14.45 0.92 -11.63
CA ARG A 25 -13.88 2.03 -10.85
C ARG A 25 -14.74 2.46 -9.65
N ALA A 26 -16.05 2.61 -9.84
CA ALA A 26 -16.96 3.01 -8.76
C ALA A 26 -17.01 1.98 -7.61
N TRP A 27 -16.94 0.68 -7.94
CA TRP A 27 -16.91 -0.40 -6.96
C TRP A 27 -15.57 -0.52 -6.24
N ALA A 28 -14.47 -0.29 -6.97
CA ALA A 28 -13.14 -0.21 -6.38
C ALA A 28 -13.02 0.96 -5.38
N GLU A 29 -13.52 2.14 -5.74
CA GLU A 29 -13.52 3.31 -4.86
C GLU A 29 -14.37 3.08 -3.60
N ARG A 30 -15.51 2.40 -3.73
CA ARG A 30 -16.36 2.01 -2.60
C ARG A 30 -15.66 1.02 -1.67
N ALA A 31 -15.07 -0.05 -2.20
CA ALA A 31 -14.33 -1.04 -1.40
C ALA A 31 -13.11 -0.40 -0.70
N ALA A 32 -12.43 0.53 -1.37
CA ALA A 32 -11.34 1.31 -0.78
C ALA A 32 -11.81 2.24 0.35
N GLY A 33 -13.00 2.83 0.20
CA GLY A 33 -13.66 3.62 1.25
C GLY A 33 -14.00 2.79 2.49
N GLU A 34 -14.58 1.61 2.28
CA GLU A 34 -14.93 0.68 3.37
C GLU A 34 -13.67 0.12 4.07
N LEU A 35 -12.58 -0.15 3.34
CA LEU A 35 -11.29 -0.49 3.94
C LEU A 35 -10.77 0.63 4.83
N ARG A 36 -10.83 1.88 4.35
CA ARG A 36 -10.44 3.06 5.13
C ARG A 36 -11.30 3.20 6.40
N ALA A 37 -12.61 3.04 6.29
CA ALA A 37 -13.53 3.03 7.42
C ALA A 37 -13.24 1.86 8.38
N ALA A 38 -12.76 0.73 7.85
CA ALA A 38 -12.30 -0.41 8.62
C ALA A 38 -10.91 -0.21 9.29
N GLY A 39 -10.35 1.00 9.20
CA GLY A 39 -9.03 1.35 9.73
C GLY A 39 -7.88 0.76 8.93
N GLU A 40 -8.12 0.46 7.65
CA GLU A 40 -7.11 0.02 6.70
C GLU A 40 -6.91 1.08 5.61
N PRO A 41 -5.75 1.74 5.56
CA PRO A 41 -5.57 2.83 4.63
C PRO A 41 -5.30 2.29 3.22
N VAL A 42 -6.15 2.67 2.26
CA VAL A 42 -5.99 2.36 0.83
C VAL A 42 -5.53 3.61 0.10
N ALA A 43 -4.42 3.49 -0.62
CA ALA A 43 -3.88 4.54 -1.49
C ALA A 43 -4.94 4.96 -2.52
N ALA A 44 -5.33 6.23 -2.51
CA ALA A 44 -6.12 6.79 -3.59
C ALA A 44 -5.21 6.90 -4.82
N ARG A 45 -5.66 6.38 -5.96
CA ARG A 45 -5.02 6.59 -7.26
C ARG A 45 -5.24 8.03 -7.73
N ARG A 46 -4.74 9.00 -6.96
CA ARG A 46 -4.57 10.37 -7.44
C ARG A 46 -3.29 10.38 -8.25
N GLU A 47 -3.44 10.69 -9.52
CA GLU A 47 -2.36 11.17 -10.40
C GLU A 47 -1.80 12.44 -9.75
N ALA A 48 -0.93 12.29 -8.76
CA ALA A 48 -0.24 13.38 -8.11
C ALA A 48 0.97 13.72 -8.98
N ALA A 49 0.75 14.60 -9.95
CA ALA A 49 1.83 15.30 -10.63
C ALA A 49 2.71 15.99 -9.57
N GLY A 50 3.92 15.48 -9.37
CA GLY A 50 4.97 16.13 -8.57
C GLY A 50 5.62 15.28 -7.49
N GLU A 51 4.88 14.42 -6.78
CA GLU A 51 5.46 13.63 -5.67
C GLU A 51 4.97 12.17 -5.65
N PRO A 52 5.82 11.19 -6.00
CA PRO A 52 5.48 9.76 -5.97
C PRO A 52 4.93 9.30 -4.62
N LEU A 53 5.45 9.85 -3.51
CA LEU A 53 5.06 9.46 -2.16
C LEU A 53 3.66 9.94 -1.76
N ALA A 54 3.08 10.94 -2.45
CA ALA A 54 1.77 11.50 -2.10
C ALA A 54 0.61 10.50 -2.31
N ALA A 55 0.80 9.51 -3.19
CA ALA A 55 -0.16 8.42 -3.39
C ALA A 55 -0.13 7.37 -2.26
N LEU A 56 0.89 7.40 -1.39
CA LEU A 56 1.12 6.39 -0.36
C LEU A 56 0.62 6.83 1.02
N THR A 57 0.17 5.85 1.81
CA THR A 57 -0.15 6.05 3.22
C THR A 57 1.11 6.34 4.04
N PRO A 58 1.03 7.00 5.21
CA PRO A 58 2.23 7.34 6.01
C PRO A 58 3.12 6.13 6.34
N GLN A 59 2.50 4.97 6.62
CA GLN A 59 3.23 3.73 6.88
C GLN A 59 3.93 3.18 5.62
N GLN A 60 3.26 3.27 4.47
CA GLN A 60 3.85 2.88 3.18
C GLN A 60 5.00 3.79 2.79
N GLN A 61 4.90 5.11 3.03
CA GLN A 61 5.98 6.06 2.78
C GLN A 61 7.23 5.73 3.62
N ARG A 62 7.05 5.43 4.91
CA ARG A 62 8.14 4.98 5.80
C ARG A 62 8.82 3.72 5.26
N ILE A 63 8.03 2.71 4.88
CA ILE A 63 8.55 1.47 4.31
C ILE A 63 9.30 1.73 2.99
N ALA A 64 8.71 2.54 2.11
CA ALA A 64 9.26 2.86 0.79
C ALA A 64 10.61 3.58 0.90
N ARG A 65 10.76 4.53 1.84
CA ARG A 65 12.03 5.22 2.10
C ARG A 65 13.12 4.26 2.56
N CYS A 66 12.87 3.43 3.58
CA CYS A 66 13.87 2.45 4.03
C CYS A 66 14.26 1.47 2.91
N VAL A 67 13.32 1.12 2.04
CA VAL A 67 13.56 0.23 0.90
C VAL A 67 14.39 0.91 -0.19
N ALA A 68 14.11 2.19 -0.49
CA ALA A 68 14.94 2.98 -1.40
C ALA A 68 16.38 3.15 -0.88
N GLU A 69 16.57 3.22 0.44
CA GLU A 69 17.88 3.23 1.11
C GLU A 69 18.60 1.87 1.12
N GLY A 70 18.01 0.81 0.54
CA GLY A 70 18.66 -0.52 0.48
C GLY A 70 18.35 -1.47 1.64
N ALA A 71 17.53 -1.10 2.62
CA ALA A 71 17.16 -2.00 3.73
C ALA A 71 16.25 -3.16 3.32
N THR A 72 16.64 -4.40 3.59
CA THR A 72 15.87 -5.63 3.37
C THR A 72 14.54 -5.64 4.15
N ASN A 73 13.59 -6.49 3.76
CA ASN A 73 12.31 -6.60 4.49
C ASN A 73 12.49 -6.95 5.98
N ARG A 74 13.54 -7.72 6.33
CA ARG A 74 13.87 -8.04 7.72
C ARG A 74 14.35 -6.80 8.49
N GLU A 75 15.24 -6.01 7.90
CA GLU A 75 15.73 -4.78 8.51
C GLU A 75 14.62 -3.74 8.67
N VAL A 76 13.77 -3.57 7.65
CA VAL A 76 12.59 -2.68 7.74
C VAL A 76 11.62 -3.16 8.81
N ALA A 77 11.39 -4.47 8.90
CA ALA A 77 10.55 -5.08 9.93
C ALA A 77 11.09 -4.75 11.34
N LEU A 78 12.40 -4.89 11.56
CA LEU A 78 13.04 -4.53 12.81
C LEU A 78 12.90 -3.02 13.10
N ARG A 79 13.27 -2.15 12.14
CA ARG A 79 13.23 -0.68 12.31
C ARG A 79 11.83 -0.15 12.62
N LEU A 80 10.80 -0.76 12.03
CA LEU A 80 9.41 -0.28 12.13
C LEU A 80 8.55 -1.10 13.10
N SER A 81 9.14 -2.06 13.82
CA SER A 81 8.42 -3.00 14.71
C SER A 81 7.27 -3.73 14.01
N LEU A 82 7.53 -4.25 12.81
CA LEU A 82 6.59 -5.02 11.99
C LEU A 82 7.10 -6.45 11.80
N SER A 83 6.24 -7.34 11.29
CA SER A 83 6.71 -8.63 10.76
C SER A 83 7.24 -8.46 9.32
N PRO A 84 8.22 -9.28 8.86
CA PRO A 84 8.67 -9.26 7.47
C PRO A 84 7.53 -9.50 6.47
N ARG A 85 6.53 -10.32 6.84
CA ARG A 85 5.32 -10.56 6.03
C ARG A 85 4.44 -9.33 5.91
N THR A 86 4.37 -8.50 6.96
CA THR A 86 3.66 -7.21 6.92
C THR A 86 4.38 -6.23 6.00
N VAL A 87 5.71 -6.20 6.02
CA VAL A 87 6.50 -5.37 5.10
C VAL A 87 6.28 -5.79 3.65
N ASP A 88 6.31 -7.10 3.35
CA ASP A 88 5.99 -7.62 2.01
C ASP A 88 4.61 -7.17 1.54
N HIS A 89 3.59 -7.31 2.39
CA HIS A 89 2.24 -6.87 2.07
C HIS A 89 2.17 -5.38 1.73
N HIS A 90 2.82 -4.53 2.53
CA HIS A 90 2.87 -3.10 2.24
C HIS A 90 3.62 -2.80 0.95
N LEU A 91 4.72 -3.49 0.65
CA LEU A 91 5.49 -3.30 -0.58
C LEU A 91 4.70 -3.66 -1.84
N ARG A 92 3.89 -4.72 -1.81
CA ARG A 92 2.98 -5.04 -2.92
C ARG A 92 2.00 -3.90 -3.19
N ASN A 93 1.45 -3.30 -2.13
CA ASN A 93 0.54 -2.17 -2.27
C ASN A 93 1.26 -0.89 -2.73
N VAL A 94 2.51 -0.66 -2.28
CA VAL A 94 3.35 0.45 -2.72
C VAL A 94 3.63 0.33 -4.22
N PHE A 95 4.06 -0.84 -4.69
CA PHE A 95 4.35 -1.08 -6.10
C PHE A 95 3.11 -0.86 -6.98
N ALA A 96 1.96 -1.38 -6.57
CA ALA A 96 0.70 -1.17 -7.27
C ALA A 96 0.27 0.32 -7.29
N ALA A 97 0.41 1.03 -6.16
CA ALA A 97 0.06 2.45 -6.06
C ALA A 97 0.95 3.33 -6.95
N LEU A 98 2.25 3.01 -7.03
CA LEU A 98 3.24 3.76 -7.81
C LEU A 98 3.33 3.30 -9.27
N GLY A 99 2.71 2.18 -9.65
CA GLY A 99 2.79 1.63 -11.00
C GLY A 99 4.16 1.03 -11.35
N ILE A 100 4.93 0.59 -10.34
CA ILE A 100 6.26 0.00 -10.51
C ILE A 100 6.23 -1.50 -10.19
N ARG A 101 7.26 -2.23 -10.62
CA ARG A 101 7.33 -3.70 -10.50
C ARG A 101 8.47 -4.19 -9.63
N SER A 102 9.43 -3.33 -9.30
CA SER A 102 10.64 -3.74 -8.61
C SER A 102 11.08 -2.78 -7.53
N ARG A 103 11.83 -3.34 -6.57
CA ARG A 103 12.55 -2.57 -5.57
C ARG A 103 13.54 -1.58 -6.19
N THR A 104 14.19 -1.99 -7.29
CA THR A 104 15.13 -1.14 -8.03
C THR A 104 14.43 0.02 -8.72
N GLU A 105 13.21 -0.18 -9.24
CA GLU A 105 12.38 0.93 -9.73
C GLU A 105 11.96 1.86 -8.59
N LEU A 106 11.61 1.32 -7.41
CA LEU A 106 11.27 2.14 -6.25
C LEU A 106 12.45 3.02 -5.81
N ALA A 107 13.66 2.46 -5.76
CA ALA A 107 14.87 3.21 -5.42
C ALA A 107 15.14 4.31 -6.45
N ARG A 108 15.00 4.01 -7.75
CA ARG A 108 15.17 5.01 -8.83
C ARG A 108 14.13 6.13 -8.76
N LEU A 109 12.88 5.80 -8.45
CA LEU A 109 11.79 6.78 -8.36
C LEU A 109 11.94 7.74 -7.18
N LEU A 110 12.63 7.31 -6.12
CA LEU A 110 12.86 8.09 -4.89
C LEU A 110 14.28 8.64 -4.77
N SER A 111 15.16 8.33 -5.73
CA SER A 111 16.46 8.98 -5.86
C SER A 111 16.26 10.34 -6.53
N PRO A 112 16.99 11.39 -6.09
CA PRO A 112 17.00 12.68 -6.76
C PRO A 112 17.58 12.61 -8.19
#